data_AF-A0A7C5ZBR0-F1
#
_entry.id   AF-A0A7C5ZBR0-F1
#
_cell.length_a   1.000
_cell.length_b   1.000
_cell.length_c   1.000
_cell.angle_alpha   90.00
_cell.angle_beta   90.00
_cell.angle_gamma   90.00
#
_symmetry.space_group_name_H-M   'P 1'
#
loop_
_entity.id
_entity.type
_entity.pdbx_description
1 polymer ?
#
loop_
_entity_poly.entity_id
_entity_poly.type
_entity_poly.pdbx_seq_one_letter_code
_entity_poly.pdbx_strand_id
1 'polypeptide(L)'
;MTQCSRHWQLLRDYVEQGCEQAFAQLVAEHIDLVYCSALRQVRDRHLAEEVTQIVFIILARKAGSLGSEVVLPAWLHNTTRYTAMNLLRAEARRQAHECKAAKMKGQLQSAFAFDPLSRVDSSWKHLEPVLDEALARLNQRDRAAILLRYFQHKSVAQTAEALGISEPAAGMRLHRAVEKLRRFFQSRGVSLPAAALMGVISANAIHPAPTGLAQTVAVGAFHAAEHAASAAACSRQICECSTLADSVIRTMAIAKAKSIVGVSAAVVVVTLILGLFTHVLMNSLIRQPSPPREEPHTSLQAPPRQASSARVL
;
A
#
# COMPACT_ATOMS: atom_id res chain seq x y z
N MET A 1 6.64 7.53 -36.35
CA MET A 1 6.22 6.98 -35.05
C MET A 1 5.11 7.84 -34.50
N THR A 2 3.95 7.26 -34.25
CA THR A 2 2.74 7.97 -33.83
C THR A 2 2.75 8.20 -32.31
N GLN A 3 2.22 9.32 -31.85
CA GLN A 3 2.39 9.76 -30.45
C GLN A 3 1.74 8.80 -29.43
N CYS A 4 0.72 8.03 -29.82
CA CYS A 4 0.13 6.99 -28.97
C CYS A 4 1.10 5.82 -28.73
N SER A 5 1.90 5.44 -29.73
CA SER A 5 2.95 4.43 -29.54
C SER A 5 4.05 4.96 -28.61
N ARG A 6 4.32 6.29 -28.66
CA ARG A 6 5.30 6.95 -27.81
C ARG A 6 4.93 6.92 -26.32
N HIS A 7 3.68 7.21 -25.94
CA HIS A 7 3.29 7.19 -24.51
C HIS A 7 3.46 5.80 -23.90
N TRP A 8 3.11 4.76 -24.67
CA TRP A 8 3.28 3.38 -24.26
C TRP A 8 4.73 2.93 -24.22
N GLN A 9 5.57 3.43 -25.13
CA GLN A 9 7.01 3.25 -25.07
C GLN A 9 7.58 3.86 -23.78
N LEU A 10 7.24 5.12 -23.47
CA LEU A 10 7.69 5.77 -22.23
C LEU A 10 7.24 5.02 -20.96
N LEU A 11 5.99 4.53 -20.94
CA LEU A 11 5.50 3.73 -19.81
C LEU A 11 6.23 2.38 -19.72
N ARG A 12 6.53 1.75 -20.86
CA ARG A 12 7.28 0.49 -20.91
C ARG A 12 8.72 0.69 -20.46
N ASP A 13 9.40 1.73 -20.94
CA ASP A 13 10.77 2.07 -20.55
C ASP A 13 10.85 2.34 -19.04
N TYR A 14 9.82 2.99 -18.47
CA TYR A 14 9.70 3.14 -17.02
C TYR A 14 9.56 1.78 -16.30
N VAL A 15 8.68 0.89 -16.78
CA VAL A 15 8.42 -0.41 -16.14
C VAL A 15 9.61 -1.37 -16.26
N GLU A 16 10.25 -1.43 -17.42
CA GLU A 16 11.32 -2.40 -17.73
C GLU A 16 12.69 -1.90 -17.26
N GLN A 17 12.99 -0.61 -17.39
CA GLN A 17 14.32 -0.04 -17.14
C GLN A 17 14.38 0.86 -15.91
N GLY A 18 13.24 1.16 -15.27
CA GLY A 18 13.19 2.10 -14.15
C GLY A 18 13.58 3.53 -14.55
N CYS A 19 13.40 3.91 -15.82
CA CYS A 19 13.84 5.21 -16.32
C CYS A 19 13.00 6.36 -15.73
N GLU A 20 13.56 7.11 -14.79
CA GLU A 20 12.92 8.28 -14.19
C GLU A 20 12.54 9.34 -15.23
N GLN A 21 13.43 9.58 -16.21
CA GLN A 21 13.21 10.59 -17.25
C GLN A 21 12.01 10.24 -18.15
N ALA A 22 11.81 8.95 -18.47
CA ALA A 22 10.67 8.50 -19.26
C ALA A 22 9.35 8.75 -18.52
N PHE A 23 9.33 8.50 -17.21
CA PHE A 23 8.19 8.78 -16.36
C PHE A 23 7.94 10.28 -16.20
N ALA A 24 8.99 11.09 -15.97
CA ALA A 24 8.88 12.53 -15.88
C ALA A 24 8.31 13.17 -17.15
N GLN A 25 8.71 12.66 -18.32
CA GLN A 25 8.14 13.08 -19.60
C GLN A 25 6.65 12.73 -19.71
N LEU A 26 6.25 11.52 -19.27
CA LEU A 26 4.86 11.10 -19.26
C LEU A 26 3.99 11.98 -18.35
N VAL A 27 4.51 12.33 -17.17
CA VAL A 27 3.88 13.22 -16.19
C VAL A 27 3.70 14.61 -16.80
N ALA A 28 4.77 15.19 -17.36
CA ALA A 28 4.73 16.53 -17.95
C ALA A 28 3.68 16.66 -19.06
N GLU A 29 3.44 15.60 -19.85
CA GLU A 29 2.44 15.62 -20.93
C GLU A 29 1.00 15.51 -20.42
N HIS A 30 0.77 14.90 -19.26
CA HIS A 30 -0.59 14.60 -18.79
C HIS A 30 -0.98 15.37 -17.53
N ILE A 31 -0.07 16.14 -16.94
CA ILE A 31 -0.31 16.79 -15.67
C ILE A 31 -1.43 17.83 -15.74
N ASP A 32 -1.49 18.62 -16.81
CA ASP A 32 -2.51 19.67 -16.94
C ASP A 32 -3.92 19.06 -16.99
N LEU A 33 -4.09 17.93 -17.69
CA LEU A 33 -5.36 17.20 -17.74
C LEU A 33 -5.78 16.72 -16.34
N VAL A 34 -4.85 16.14 -15.59
CA VAL A 34 -5.11 15.60 -14.25
C VAL A 34 -5.40 16.73 -13.27
N TYR A 35 -4.57 17.78 -13.26
CA TYR A 35 -4.69 18.93 -12.39
C TYR A 35 -6.00 19.70 -12.62
N CYS A 36 -6.32 20.05 -13.88
CA CYS A 36 -7.56 20.75 -14.18
C CYS A 36 -8.80 19.91 -13.86
N SER A 37 -8.75 18.59 -14.09
CA SER A 37 -9.83 17.68 -13.69
C SER A 37 -10.00 17.60 -12.17
N ALA A 38 -8.89 17.56 -11.42
CA ALA A 38 -8.94 17.59 -9.97
C ALA A 38 -9.52 18.93 -9.47
N LEU A 39 -9.01 20.05 -9.99
CA LEU A 39 -9.39 21.41 -9.58
C LEU A 39 -10.89 21.67 -9.76
N ARG A 40 -11.49 21.25 -10.89
CA ARG A 40 -12.95 21.37 -11.10
C ARG A 40 -13.77 20.61 -10.07
N GLN A 41 -13.26 19.49 -9.58
CA GLN A 41 -13.96 18.61 -8.64
C GLN A 41 -13.80 19.03 -7.19
N VAL A 42 -12.56 19.34 -6.76
CA VAL A 42 -12.27 19.69 -5.36
C VAL A 42 -12.42 21.17 -5.06
N ARG A 43 -12.33 22.04 -6.08
CA ARG A 43 -12.42 23.51 -5.99
C ARG A 43 -11.44 24.16 -4.99
N ASP A 44 -10.35 23.46 -4.69
CA ASP A 44 -9.27 23.91 -3.84
C ASP A 44 -7.95 23.56 -4.53
N ARG A 45 -7.01 24.52 -4.58
CA ARG A 45 -5.74 24.34 -5.29
C ARG A 45 -4.84 23.31 -4.61
N HIS A 46 -4.76 23.33 -3.28
CA HIS A 46 -3.93 22.41 -2.51
C HIS A 46 -4.47 20.98 -2.59
N LEU A 47 -5.79 20.81 -2.46
CA LEU A 47 -6.40 19.49 -2.65
C LEU A 47 -6.24 19.00 -4.10
N ALA A 48 -6.24 19.90 -5.09
CA ALA A 48 -6.05 19.52 -6.49
C ALA A 48 -4.61 19.04 -6.74
N GLU A 49 -3.61 19.69 -6.15
CA GLU A 49 -2.21 19.25 -6.17
C GLU A 49 -2.05 17.88 -5.50
N GLU A 50 -2.68 17.67 -4.34
CA GLU A 50 -2.66 16.39 -3.62
C GLU A 50 -3.29 15.26 -4.45
N VAL A 51 -4.48 15.49 -5.04
CA VAL A 51 -5.11 14.52 -5.94
C VAL A 51 -4.20 14.21 -7.12
N THR A 52 -3.56 15.22 -7.71
CA THR A 52 -2.65 15.05 -8.85
C THR A 52 -1.48 14.16 -8.47
N GLN A 53 -0.84 14.42 -7.34
CA GLN A 53 0.26 13.61 -6.83
C GLN A 53 -0.18 12.16 -6.59
N ILE A 54 -1.32 11.94 -5.94
CA ILE A 54 -1.85 10.60 -5.67
C ILE A 54 -2.13 9.83 -6.98
N VAL A 55 -2.72 10.49 -7.99
CA VAL A 55 -3.02 9.86 -9.29
C VAL A 55 -1.75 9.36 -9.98
N PHE A 56 -0.68 10.15 -9.98
CA PHE A 56 0.58 9.74 -10.59
C PHE A 56 1.34 8.69 -9.77
N ILE A 57 1.21 8.68 -8.44
CA ILE A 57 1.68 7.57 -7.59
C ILE A 57 0.94 6.27 -7.96
N ILE A 58 -0.39 6.33 -8.15
CA ILE A 58 -1.18 5.18 -8.57
C ILE A 58 -0.76 4.72 -9.97
N LEU A 59 -0.48 5.65 -10.89
CA LEU A 59 0.02 5.33 -12.23
C LEU A 59 1.35 4.58 -12.15
N ALA A 60 2.32 5.11 -11.43
CA ALA A 60 3.64 4.51 -11.24
C ALA A 60 3.52 3.08 -10.69
N ARG A 61 2.69 2.87 -9.67
CA ARG A 61 2.45 1.54 -9.07
C ARG A 61 1.72 0.56 -9.98
N LYS A 62 0.81 1.06 -10.83
CA LYS A 62 0.01 0.21 -11.72
C LYS A 62 0.61 0.08 -13.11
N ALA A 63 1.67 0.80 -13.45
CA ALA A 63 2.23 0.87 -14.79
C ALA A 63 2.47 -0.51 -15.42
N GLY A 64 3.06 -1.45 -14.67
CA GLY A 64 3.29 -2.82 -15.14
C GLY A 64 2.04 -3.70 -15.31
N SER A 65 0.90 -3.28 -14.76
CA SER A 65 -0.39 -3.99 -14.88
C SER A 65 -1.31 -3.40 -15.95
N LEU A 66 -0.96 -2.24 -16.52
CA LEU A 66 -1.76 -1.59 -17.54
C LEU A 66 -1.52 -2.26 -18.91
N GLY A 67 -2.55 -2.88 -19.47
CA GLY A 67 -2.51 -3.44 -20.82
C GLY A 67 -2.45 -2.35 -21.89
N SER A 68 -1.81 -2.63 -23.02
CA SER A 68 -1.64 -1.71 -24.16
C SER A 68 -2.94 -1.19 -24.78
N GLU A 69 -4.07 -1.84 -24.50
CA GLU A 69 -5.41 -1.42 -24.95
C GLU A 69 -5.98 -0.23 -24.14
N VAL A 70 -5.37 0.12 -23.01
CA VAL A 70 -5.87 1.17 -22.13
C VAL A 70 -5.52 2.56 -22.65
N VAL A 71 -6.53 3.34 -23.04
CA VAL A 71 -6.28 4.75 -23.39
C VAL A 71 -5.89 5.54 -22.14
N LEU A 72 -4.59 5.82 -21.98
CA LEU A 72 -4.00 6.45 -20.79
C LEU A 72 -4.74 7.74 -20.35
N PRO A 73 -5.11 8.68 -21.24
CA PRO A 73 -5.83 9.88 -20.83
C PRO A 73 -7.20 9.59 -20.20
N ALA A 74 -7.90 8.58 -20.71
CA ALA A 74 -9.19 8.14 -20.15
C ALA A 74 -9.03 7.38 -18.84
N TRP A 75 -7.93 6.65 -18.68
CA TRP A 75 -7.58 6.01 -17.43
C TRP A 75 -7.26 7.06 -16.36
N LEU A 76 -6.40 8.04 -16.67
CA LEU A 76 -6.04 9.14 -15.78
C LEU A 76 -7.26 9.92 -15.34
N HIS A 77 -8.12 10.35 -16.27
CA HIS A 77 -9.36 11.07 -15.94
C HIS A 77 -10.25 10.30 -14.94
N ASN A 78 -10.41 8.99 -15.15
CA ASN A 78 -11.20 8.16 -14.23
C ASN A 78 -10.54 8.06 -12.87
N THR A 79 -9.24 7.78 -12.82
CA THR A 79 -8.48 7.69 -11.56
C THR A 79 -8.56 9.02 -10.81
N THR A 80 -8.40 10.16 -11.47
CA THR A 80 -8.58 11.49 -10.88
C THR A 80 -9.97 11.65 -10.27
N ARG A 81 -11.03 11.27 -10.99
CA ARG A 81 -12.40 11.36 -10.48
C ARG A 81 -12.63 10.53 -9.22
N TYR A 82 -12.13 9.29 -9.21
CA TYR A 82 -12.23 8.42 -8.04
C TYR A 82 -11.42 8.96 -6.86
N THR A 83 -10.18 9.40 -7.10
CA THR A 83 -9.30 9.96 -6.06
C THR A 83 -9.89 11.24 -5.47
N ALA A 84 -10.34 12.19 -6.29
CA ALA A 84 -10.96 13.43 -5.83
C ALA A 84 -12.20 13.16 -4.97
N MET A 85 -13.09 12.27 -5.43
CA MET A 85 -14.30 11.94 -4.68
C MET A 85 -14.00 11.22 -3.37
N ASN A 86 -12.95 10.38 -3.32
CA ASN A 86 -12.51 9.74 -2.08
C ASN A 86 -11.91 10.75 -1.09
N LEU A 87 -11.10 11.69 -1.59
CA LEU A 87 -10.50 12.75 -0.77
C LEU A 87 -11.57 13.65 -0.16
N LEU A 88 -12.54 14.12 -0.96
CA LEU A 88 -13.66 14.92 -0.48
C LEU A 88 -14.51 14.19 0.56
N ARG A 89 -14.73 12.87 0.38
CA ARG A 89 -15.43 12.05 1.37
C ARG A 89 -14.62 11.91 2.66
N ALA A 90 -13.30 11.79 2.58
CA ALA A 90 -12.44 11.72 3.76
C ALA A 90 -12.46 13.05 4.53
N GLU A 91 -12.38 14.17 3.82
CA GLU A 91 -12.43 15.51 4.40
C GLU A 91 -13.79 15.80 5.04
N ALA A 92 -14.90 15.46 4.38
CA ALA A 92 -16.24 15.59 4.96
C ALA A 92 -16.41 14.76 6.24
N ARG A 93 -15.81 13.55 6.30
CA ARG A 93 -15.80 12.74 7.53
C ARG A 93 -14.97 13.42 8.62
N ARG A 94 -13.77 13.91 8.30
CA ARG A 94 -12.90 14.63 9.22
C ARG A 94 -13.62 15.83 9.83
N GLN A 95 -14.22 16.68 9.00
CA GLN A 95 -15.00 17.84 9.44
C GLN A 95 -16.22 17.44 10.28
N ALA A 96 -16.88 16.32 9.98
CA ALA A 96 -17.97 15.81 10.81
C ALA A 96 -17.49 15.35 12.19
N HIS A 97 -16.30 14.76 12.30
CA HIS A 97 -15.68 14.40 13.59
C HIS A 97 -15.24 15.64 14.37
N GLU A 98 -14.62 16.61 13.69
CA GLU A 98 -14.19 17.88 14.28
C GLU A 98 -15.39 18.72 14.73
N CYS A 99 -16.49 18.77 13.97
CA CYS A 99 -17.73 19.44 14.34
C CYS A 99 -18.45 18.74 15.51
N LYS A 100 -18.38 17.40 15.58
CA LYS A 100 -18.87 16.66 16.76
C LYS A 100 -18.03 16.95 18.02
N ALA A 101 -16.73 17.15 17.88
CA ALA A 101 -15.85 17.58 18.97
C ALA A 101 -16.05 19.08 19.32
N ALA A 102 -16.26 19.94 18.32
CA ALA A 102 -16.48 21.38 18.47
C ALA A 102 -17.90 21.73 18.95
N LYS A 103 -18.89 20.83 18.83
CA LYS A 103 -20.20 20.98 19.49
C LYS A 103 -20.13 20.97 21.02
N MET A 104 -18.95 20.71 21.61
CA MET A 104 -18.67 20.95 23.03
C MET A 104 -18.12 22.37 23.31
N LYS A 105 -17.87 23.20 22.28
CA LYS A 105 -17.34 24.57 22.42
C LYS A 105 -17.69 25.46 21.21
N GLY A 106 -18.95 25.89 21.14
CA GLY A 106 -19.38 27.09 20.40
C GLY A 106 -19.54 26.94 18.87
N GLN A 107 -20.71 27.38 18.39
CA GLN A 107 -21.08 27.43 16.96
C GLN A 107 -20.31 28.51 16.19
N LEU A 108 -19.92 28.25 14.93
CA LEU A 108 -20.13 29.19 13.81
C LEU A 108 -19.89 28.57 12.41
N GLN A 109 -20.96 28.62 11.61
CA GLN A 109 -21.14 28.82 10.15
C GLN A 109 -20.16 28.28 9.08
N SER A 110 -20.74 27.76 7.99
CA SER A 110 -20.53 28.35 6.65
C SER A 110 -21.80 28.24 5.80
N ALA A 111 -22.24 29.38 5.27
CA ALA A 111 -23.20 29.46 4.16
C ALA A 111 -22.42 29.97 2.96
N PHE A 112 -22.45 29.22 1.86
CA PHE A 112 -21.82 29.58 0.60
C PHE A 112 -22.39 30.90 0.09
N ALA A 113 -21.56 31.94 0.02
CA ALA A 113 -21.91 33.22 -0.59
C ALA A 113 -21.78 33.10 -2.12
N PHE A 114 -22.88 33.36 -2.81
CA PHE A 114 -22.92 33.54 -4.26
C PHE A 114 -22.66 35.02 -4.54
N ASP A 115 -21.59 35.31 -5.29
CA ASP A 115 -21.27 36.66 -5.76
C ASP A 115 -21.81 36.86 -7.19
N PRO A 116 -22.82 37.73 -7.40
CA PRO A 116 -23.32 38.04 -8.73
C PRO A 116 -22.73 39.38 -9.18
N LEU A 117 -21.80 39.36 -10.14
CA LEU A 117 -21.67 40.37 -11.22
C LEU A 117 -20.39 40.11 -12.03
N SER A 118 -20.55 39.72 -13.30
CA SER A 118 -19.72 40.11 -14.46
C SER A 118 -20.17 39.32 -15.69
N ARG A 119 -20.72 40.03 -16.69
CA ARG A 119 -21.11 39.48 -18.01
C ARG A 119 -19.90 39.54 -18.95
N VAL A 120 -19.85 38.57 -19.88
CA VAL A 120 -18.75 38.13 -20.79
C VAL A 120 -17.82 37.11 -20.10
N ASP A 121 -17.84 35.78 -20.29
CA ASP A 121 -18.58 34.84 -21.14
C ASP A 121 -19.29 33.80 -20.23
N SER A 122 -20.63 33.82 -20.19
CA SER A 122 -21.43 33.11 -19.17
C SER A 122 -21.56 31.60 -19.36
N SER A 123 -21.15 31.03 -20.49
CA SER A 123 -21.39 29.62 -20.77
C SER A 123 -20.50 28.69 -19.94
N TRP A 124 -19.18 28.96 -19.86
CA TRP A 124 -18.24 28.06 -19.18
C TRP A 124 -18.55 27.87 -17.68
N LYS A 125 -18.92 28.95 -16.98
CA LYS A 125 -19.29 28.90 -15.54
C LYS A 125 -20.44 27.94 -15.24
N HIS A 126 -21.32 27.67 -16.22
CA HIS A 126 -22.41 26.70 -16.09
C HIS A 126 -22.00 25.29 -16.51
N LEU A 127 -21.03 25.14 -17.44
CA LEU A 127 -20.51 23.84 -17.87
C LEU A 127 -19.54 23.24 -16.86
N GLU A 128 -18.58 24.04 -16.39
CA GLU A 128 -17.44 23.61 -15.57
C GLU A 128 -17.85 22.73 -14.38
N PRO A 129 -18.89 23.09 -13.58
CA PRO A 129 -19.28 22.31 -12.41
C PRO A 129 -19.77 20.89 -12.71
N VAL A 130 -20.27 20.65 -13.92
CA VAL A 130 -20.92 19.39 -14.30
C VAL A 130 -20.17 18.65 -15.41
N LEU A 131 -19.03 19.18 -15.87
CA LEU A 131 -18.26 18.62 -16.98
C LEU A 131 -17.75 17.20 -16.67
N ASP A 132 -17.12 17.01 -15.50
CA ASP A 132 -16.57 15.70 -15.14
C ASP A 132 -17.68 14.67 -14.86
N GLU A 133 -18.86 15.09 -14.40
CA GLU A 133 -20.06 14.24 -14.33
C GLU A 133 -20.53 13.84 -15.73
N ALA A 134 -20.59 14.81 -16.67
CA ALA A 134 -21.00 14.56 -18.05
C ALA A 134 -20.09 13.53 -18.72
N LEU A 135 -18.77 13.67 -18.57
CA LEU A 135 -17.78 12.73 -19.09
C LEU A 135 -17.90 11.35 -18.43
N ALA A 136 -18.21 11.29 -17.13
CA ALA A 136 -18.40 10.03 -16.42
C ALA A 136 -19.61 9.22 -16.91
N ARG A 137 -20.66 9.89 -17.42
CA ARG A 137 -21.84 9.23 -18.01
C ARG A 137 -21.60 8.62 -19.38
N LEU A 138 -20.53 9.01 -20.07
CA LEU A 138 -20.13 8.36 -21.31
C LEU A 138 -19.56 6.96 -21.00
N ASN A 139 -19.78 6.02 -21.93
CA ASN A 139 -19.09 4.74 -21.86
C ASN A 139 -17.57 4.97 -22.05
N GLN A 140 -16.76 3.97 -21.68
CA GLN A 140 -15.30 4.10 -21.65
C GLN A 140 -14.70 4.52 -22.99
N ARG A 141 -15.16 3.95 -24.11
CA ARG A 141 -14.63 4.25 -25.45
C ARG A 141 -15.07 5.63 -25.95
N ASP A 142 -16.29 6.05 -25.66
CA ASP A 142 -16.81 7.37 -26.00
C ASP A 142 -16.07 8.45 -25.20
N ARG A 143 -15.88 8.25 -23.89
CA ARG A 143 -15.09 9.14 -23.03
C ARG A 143 -13.64 9.26 -23.53
N ALA A 144 -13.02 8.14 -23.88
CA ALA A 144 -11.67 8.13 -24.43
C ALA A 144 -11.55 8.93 -25.73
N ALA A 145 -12.52 8.79 -26.64
CA ALA A 145 -12.55 9.58 -27.87
C ALA A 145 -12.62 11.09 -27.58
N ILE A 146 -13.49 11.52 -26.65
CA ILE A 146 -13.63 12.93 -26.27
C ILE A 146 -12.34 13.48 -25.65
N LEU A 147 -11.73 12.76 -24.72
CA LEU A 147 -10.49 13.19 -24.06
C LEU A 147 -9.33 13.30 -25.06
N LEU A 148 -9.17 12.32 -25.96
CA LEU A 148 -8.13 12.40 -26.99
C LEU A 148 -8.35 13.60 -27.92
N ARG A 149 -9.57 13.79 -28.42
CA ARG A 149 -9.86 14.83 -29.42
C ARG A 149 -9.81 16.25 -28.85
N TYR A 150 -10.44 16.48 -27.70
CA TYR A 150 -10.73 17.83 -27.20
C TYR A 150 -9.87 18.24 -26.01
N PHE A 151 -9.22 17.29 -25.33
CA PHE A 151 -8.32 17.57 -24.20
C PHE A 151 -6.85 17.34 -24.57
N GLN A 152 -6.57 16.48 -25.55
CA GLN A 152 -5.19 16.29 -26.05
C GLN A 152 -5.00 16.80 -27.48
N HIS A 153 -5.98 17.51 -28.01
CA HIS A 153 -5.98 18.10 -29.35
C HIS A 153 -5.62 17.10 -30.48
N LYS A 154 -5.89 15.80 -30.30
CA LYS A 154 -5.58 14.78 -31.30
C LYS A 154 -6.48 14.91 -32.53
N SER A 155 -5.97 14.55 -33.71
CA SER A 155 -6.78 14.44 -34.93
C SER A 155 -7.77 13.26 -34.85
N VAL A 156 -8.75 13.22 -35.76
CA VAL A 156 -9.68 12.07 -35.84
C VAL A 156 -8.91 10.79 -36.17
N ALA A 157 -7.97 10.85 -37.12
CA ALA A 157 -7.06 9.75 -37.44
C ALA A 157 -6.25 9.26 -36.22
N GLN A 158 -5.61 10.18 -35.48
CA GLN A 158 -4.84 9.82 -34.28
C GLN A 158 -5.74 9.23 -33.18
N THR A 159 -6.97 9.74 -33.06
CA THR A 159 -7.97 9.20 -32.11
C THR A 159 -8.40 7.79 -32.53
N ALA A 160 -8.55 7.53 -33.82
CA ALA A 160 -8.91 6.22 -34.37
C ALA A 160 -7.82 5.19 -34.08
N GLU A 161 -6.57 5.56 -34.35
CA GLU A 161 -5.39 4.75 -34.06
C GLU A 161 -5.29 4.40 -32.57
N ALA A 162 -5.39 5.41 -31.69
CA ALA A 162 -5.33 5.21 -30.24
C ALA A 162 -6.46 4.32 -29.69
N LEU A 163 -7.59 4.25 -30.40
CA LEU A 163 -8.73 3.41 -30.04
C LEU A 163 -8.73 2.02 -30.72
N GLY A 164 -7.80 1.78 -31.65
CA GLY A 164 -7.72 0.56 -32.45
C GLY A 164 -8.92 0.38 -33.39
N ILE A 165 -9.40 1.47 -34.01
CA ILE A 165 -10.57 1.47 -34.92
C ILE A 165 -10.28 2.22 -36.21
N SER A 166 -11.15 2.07 -37.22
CA SER A 166 -11.06 2.86 -38.45
C SER A 166 -11.40 4.34 -38.22
N GLU A 167 -10.80 5.23 -39.01
CA GLU A 167 -11.06 6.68 -38.93
C GLU A 167 -12.54 7.05 -39.09
N PRO A 168 -13.31 6.48 -40.03
CA PRO A 168 -14.75 6.72 -40.11
C PRO A 168 -15.50 6.28 -38.84
N ALA A 169 -15.10 5.16 -38.23
CA ALA A 169 -15.70 4.68 -36.99
C ALA A 169 -15.38 5.61 -35.81
N ALA A 170 -14.19 6.21 -35.78
CA ALA A 170 -13.82 7.23 -34.80
C ALA A 170 -14.66 8.51 -34.96
N GLY A 171 -14.84 8.99 -36.20
CA GLY A 171 -15.70 10.14 -36.50
C GLY A 171 -17.13 9.94 -36.04
N MET A 172 -17.74 8.79 -36.37
CA MET A 172 -19.09 8.44 -35.92
C MET A 172 -19.19 8.29 -34.40
N ARG A 173 -18.15 7.74 -33.75
CA ARG A 173 -18.09 7.65 -32.28
C ARG A 173 -18.03 9.02 -31.64
N LEU A 174 -17.16 9.91 -32.12
CA LEU A 174 -17.06 11.30 -31.64
C LEU A 174 -18.40 12.01 -31.77
N HIS A 175 -19.04 11.92 -32.93
CA HIS A 175 -20.36 12.53 -33.16
C HIS A 175 -21.39 12.05 -32.12
N ARG A 176 -21.51 10.72 -31.91
CA ARG A 176 -22.43 10.17 -30.89
C ARG A 176 -22.09 10.60 -29.47
N ALA A 177 -20.80 10.67 -29.12
CA ALA A 177 -20.34 11.09 -27.80
C ALA A 177 -20.67 12.58 -27.56
N VAL A 178 -20.44 13.44 -28.54
CA VAL A 178 -20.77 14.87 -28.49
C VAL A 178 -22.28 15.08 -28.34
N GLU A 179 -23.11 14.34 -29.09
CA GLU A 179 -24.57 14.45 -28.95
C GLU A 179 -25.10 13.94 -27.59
N LYS A 180 -24.41 12.98 -26.95
CA LYS A 180 -24.73 12.57 -25.58
C LYS A 180 -24.38 13.67 -24.58
N LEU A 181 -23.21 14.30 -24.71
CA LEU A 181 -22.82 15.44 -23.88
C LEU A 181 -23.79 16.60 -24.07
N ARG A 182 -24.13 16.94 -25.31
CA ARG A 182 -25.09 18.00 -25.63
C ARG A 182 -26.43 17.79 -24.92
N ARG A 183 -27.00 16.59 -25.02
CA ARG A 183 -28.27 16.23 -24.34
C ARG A 183 -28.13 16.30 -22.81
N PHE A 184 -27.00 15.87 -22.25
CA PHE A 184 -26.74 16.00 -20.82
C PHE A 184 -26.75 17.46 -20.38
N PHE A 185 -26.01 18.33 -21.06
CA PHE A 185 -25.96 19.77 -20.72
C PHE A 185 -27.31 20.47 -20.93
N GLN A 186 -28.05 20.11 -21.99
CA GLN A 186 -29.42 20.61 -22.22
C GLN A 186 -30.35 20.27 -21.06
N SER A 187 -30.29 19.04 -20.53
CA SER A 187 -31.08 18.63 -19.37
C SER A 187 -30.75 19.40 -18.08
N ARG A 188 -29.60 20.09 -18.04
CA ARG A 188 -29.12 20.92 -16.93
C ARG A 188 -29.25 22.43 -17.21
N GLY A 189 -30.00 22.82 -18.24
CA GLY A 189 -30.27 24.21 -18.58
C GLY A 189 -29.22 24.89 -19.46
N VAL A 190 -28.23 24.14 -19.96
CA VAL A 190 -27.19 24.65 -20.87
C VAL A 190 -27.52 24.21 -22.30
N SER A 191 -28.12 25.10 -23.08
CA SER A 191 -28.47 24.85 -24.48
C SER A 191 -27.46 25.51 -25.41
N LEU A 192 -26.45 24.74 -25.85
CA LEU A 192 -25.47 25.16 -26.85
C LEU A 192 -25.50 24.20 -28.06
N PRO A 193 -25.23 24.69 -29.28
CA PRO A 193 -24.97 23.81 -30.41
C PRO A 193 -23.71 22.99 -30.17
N ALA A 194 -23.65 21.78 -30.72
CA ALA A 194 -22.56 20.83 -30.50
C ALA A 194 -21.15 21.42 -30.75
N ALA A 195 -20.99 22.20 -31.82
CA ALA A 195 -19.72 22.83 -32.16
C ALA A 195 -19.31 23.88 -31.11
N ALA A 196 -20.24 24.74 -30.66
CA ALA A 196 -19.96 25.74 -29.64
C ALA A 196 -19.67 25.08 -28.28
N LEU A 197 -20.44 24.05 -27.91
CA LEU A 197 -20.21 23.26 -26.70
C LEU A 197 -18.77 22.73 -26.66
N MET A 198 -18.35 22.07 -27.74
CA MET A 198 -17.00 21.49 -27.79
C MET A 198 -15.91 22.56 -27.94
N GLY A 199 -16.18 23.69 -28.59
CA GLY A 199 -15.27 24.82 -28.66
C GLY A 199 -15.01 25.43 -27.28
N VAL A 200 -16.07 25.67 -26.50
CA VAL A 200 -15.97 26.17 -25.12
C VAL A 200 -15.22 25.19 -24.22
N ILE A 201 -15.51 23.88 -24.31
CA ILE A 201 -14.78 22.85 -23.57
C ILE A 201 -13.31 22.83 -23.98
N SER A 202 -13.00 22.79 -25.28
CA SER A 202 -11.62 22.69 -25.75
C SER A 202 -10.77 23.91 -25.42
N ALA A 203 -11.39 25.09 -25.26
CA ALA A 203 -10.69 26.33 -24.92
C ALA A 203 -10.45 26.51 -23.42
N ASN A 204 -11.28 25.91 -22.55
CA ASN A 204 -11.29 26.20 -21.11
C ASN A 204 -11.08 24.97 -20.22
N ALA A 205 -11.15 23.75 -20.74
CA ALA A 205 -11.07 22.55 -19.89
C ALA A 205 -9.65 22.23 -19.42
N ILE A 206 -8.63 22.82 -20.03
CA ILE A 206 -7.22 22.64 -19.68
C ILE A 206 -6.53 24.00 -19.63
N HIS A 207 -5.80 24.20 -18.55
CA HIS A 207 -4.93 25.34 -18.30
C HIS A 207 -3.61 24.81 -17.75
N PRO A 208 -2.50 25.53 -17.91
CA PRO A 208 -1.21 25.07 -17.41
C PRO A 208 -1.25 24.89 -15.89
N ALA A 209 -0.80 23.72 -15.43
CA ALA A 209 -0.62 23.46 -14.00
C ALA A 209 0.43 24.42 -13.39
N PRO A 210 0.41 24.62 -12.05
CA PRO A 210 1.40 25.43 -11.37
C PRO A 210 2.84 25.04 -11.75
N THR A 211 3.70 26.04 -11.96
CA THR A 211 5.09 25.84 -12.32
C THR A 211 5.81 24.98 -11.29
N GLY A 212 6.52 23.95 -11.73
CA GLY A 212 7.24 23.01 -10.87
C GLY A 212 6.42 21.80 -10.40
N LEU A 213 5.08 21.83 -10.51
CA LEU A 213 4.24 20.69 -10.08
C LEU A 213 4.58 19.41 -10.86
N ALA A 214 4.89 19.51 -12.15
CA ALA A 214 5.27 18.36 -12.97
C ALA A 214 6.53 17.66 -12.45
N GLN A 215 7.53 18.45 -12.04
CA GLN A 215 8.79 17.91 -11.52
C GLN A 215 8.60 17.30 -10.14
N THR A 216 7.91 18.00 -9.23
CA THR A 216 7.68 17.50 -7.86
C THR A 216 6.85 16.22 -7.86
N VAL A 217 5.80 16.16 -8.69
CA VAL A 217 4.95 14.97 -8.83
C VAL A 217 5.71 13.82 -9.49
N ALA A 218 6.51 14.08 -10.52
CA ALA A 218 7.30 13.03 -11.17
C ALA A 218 8.28 12.37 -10.20
N VAL A 219 9.11 13.17 -9.50
CA VAL A 219 10.10 12.68 -8.53
C VAL A 219 9.40 11.97 -7.36
N GLY A 220 8.37 12.58 -6.80
CA GLY A 220 7.62 12.02 -5.68
C GLY A 220 6.93 10.70 -6.02
N ALA A 221 6.31 10.60 -7.19
CA ALA A 221 5.63 9.38 -7.63
C ALA A 221 6.61 8.25 -7.99
N PHE A 222 7.76 8.59 -8.58
CA PHE A 222 8.82 7.63 -8.88
C PHE A 222 9.33 6.94 -7.60
N HIS A 223 9.78 7.73 -6.61
CA HIS A 223 10.29 7.18 -5.35
C HIS A 223 9.21 6.48 -4.53
N ALA A 224 7.96 6.98 -4.53
CA ALA A 224 6.85 6.32 -3.83
C ALA A 224 6.47 4.96 -4.43
N ALA A 225 6.79 4.70 -5.70
CA ALA A 225 6.63 3.40 -6.34
C ALA A 225 7.82 2.48 -6.05
N GLU A 226 9.04 3.00 -6.05
CA GLU A 226 10.26 2.25 -5.71
C GLU A 226 10.22 1.73 -4.25
N HIS A 227 9.84 2.58 -3.29
CA HIS A 227 9.67 2.15 -1.90
C HIS A 227 8.55 1.11 -1.73
N ALA A 228 7.48 1.18 -2.53
CA ALA A 228 6.41 0.17 -2.50
C ALA A 228 6.88 -1.17 -3.10
N ALA A 229 7.70 -1.13 -4.17
CA ALA A 229 8.30 -2.33 -4.76
C ALA A 229 9.31 -2.99 -3.80
N SER A 230 10.15 -2.19 -3.13
CA SER A 230 11.08 -2.64 -2.10
C SER A 230 10.36 -3.21 -0.87
N ALA A 231 9.28 -2.56 -0.40
CA ALA A 231 8.45 -3.09 0.68
C ALA A 231 7.73 -4.40 0.30
N ALA A 232 7.29 -4.54 -0.96
CA ALA A 232 6.70 -5.77 -1.48
C ALA A 232 7.74 -6.89 -1.67
N ALA A 233 8.98 -6.55 -2.02
CA ALA A 233 10.10 -7.50 -2.08
C ALA A 233 10.50 -7.95 -0.66
N CYS A 234 10.61 -7.00 0.28
CA CYS A 234 10.90 -7.28 1.68
C CYS A 234 9.78 -8.13 2.32
N SER A 235 8.51 -7.86 2.04
CA SER A 235 7.40 -8.68 2.56
C SER A 235 7.37 -10.10 1.99
N ARG A 236 7.75 -10.29 0.71
CA ARG A 236 7.98 -11.62 0.13
C ARG A 236 9.17 -12.34 0.78
N GLN A 237 10.27 -11.63 1.01
CA GLN A 237 11.47 -12.17 1.63
C GLN A 237 11.27 -12.50 3.13
N ILE A 238 10.42 -11.73 3.83
CA ILE A 238 9.96 -12.04 5.19
C ILE A 238 9.04 -13.28 5.19
N CYS A 239 8.20 -13.48 4.17
CA CYS A 239 7.42 -14.71 4.02
C CYS A 239 8.28 -15.93 3.68
N GLU A 240 9.41 -15.77 2.99
CA GLU A 240 10.38 -16.86 2.81
C GLU A 240 11.09 -17.21 4.13
N CYS A 241 11.43 -16.20 4.95
CA CYS A 241 12.00 -16.41 6.28
C CYS A 241 11.06 -17.11 7.29
N SER A 242 9.73 -16.96 7.17
CA SER A 242 8.81 -17.70 8.04
C SER A 242 8.75 -19.20 7.70
N THR A 243 9.07 -19.61 6.47
CA THR A 243 9.22 -21.04 6.12
C THR A 243 10.48 -21.67 6.71
N LEU A 244 11.54 -20.87 6.93
CA LEU A 244 12.72 -21.32 7.66
C LEU A 244 12.43 -21.51 9.15
N ALA A 245 11.60 -20.67 9.77
CA ALA A 245 11.19 -20.82 11.16
C ALA A 245 10.41 -22.14 11.40
N ASP A 246 9.48 -22.51 10.51
CA ASP A 246 8.76 -23.79 10.60
C ASP A 246 9.68 -25.01 10.40
N SER A 247 10.70 -24.89 9.54
CA SER A 247 11.69 -25.95 9.33
C SER A 247 12.63 -26.13 10.53
N VAL A 248 13.01 -25.04 11.21
CA VAL A 248 13.83 -25.06 12.43
C VAL A 248 13.02 -25.64 13.60
N ILE A 249 11.73 -25.30 13.72
CA ILE A 249 10.85 -25.88 14.76
C ILE A 249 10.66 -27.39 14.54
N ARG A 250 10.47 -27.86 13.30
CA ARG A 250 10.37 -29.31 13.00
C ARG A 250 11.69 -30.06 13.25
N THR A 251 12.83 -29.48 12.90
CA THR A 251 14.14 -30.11 13.12
C THR A 251 14.55 -30.13 14.59
N MET A 252 14.18 -29.11 15.38
CA MET A 252 14.38 -29.09 16.83
C MET A 252 13.45 -30.05 17.58
N ALA A 253 12.22 -30.28 17.09
CA ALA A 253 11.31 -31.29 17.66
C ALA A 253 11.87 -32.72 17.52
N ILE A 254 12.50 -33.05 16.39
CA ILE A 254 13.15 -34.35 16.16
C ILE A 254 14.42 -34.49 17.01
N ALA A 255 15.17 -33.40 17.23
CA ALA A 255 16.38 -33.41 18.07
C ALA A 255 16.06 -33.64 19.56
N LYS A 256 14.99 -33.02 20.09
CA LYS A 256 14.56 -33.24 21.49
C LYS A 256 13.96 -34.63 21.74
N ALA A 257 13.39 -35.27 20.71
CA ALA A 257 12.88 -36.64 20.83
C ALA A 257 14.00 -37.68 21.02
N LYS A 258 15.18 -37.47 20.41
CA LYS A 258 16.32 -38.41 20.53
C LYS A 258 17.01 -38.35 21.90
N SER A 259 17.01 -37.21 22.58
CA SER A 259 17.64 -37.07 23.91
C SER A 259 16.86 -37.74 25.04
N ILE A 260 15.55 -37.91 24.91
CA ILE A 260 14.70 -38.51 25.96
C ILE A 260 14.86 -40.03 26.00
N VAL A 261 15.08 -40.68 24.85
CA VAL A 261 15.25 -42.14 24.77
C VAL A 261 16.56 -42.59 25.44
N GLY A 262 17.66 -41.83 25.26
CA GLY A 262 18.97 -42.18 25.83
C GLY A 262 19.04 -42.12 27.36
N VAL A 263 18.36 -41.15 27.99
CA VAL A 263 18.38 -40.97 29.46
C VAL A 263 17.60 -42.08 30.17
N SER A 264 16.48 -42.55 29.59
CA SER A 264 15.69 -43.63 30.19
C SER A 264 16.43 -44.97 30.24
N ALA A 265 17.22 -45.30 29.22
CA ALA A 265 18.00 -46.53 29.18
C ALA A 265 19.13 -46.54 30.22
N ALA A 266 19.81 -45.40 30.43
CA ALA A 266 20.89 -45.28 31.39
C ALA A 266 20.40 -45.45 32.84
N VAL A 267 19.24 -44.90 33.18
CA VAL A 267 18.66 -45.02 34.53
C VAL A 267 18.28 -46.46 34.85
N VAL A 268 17.73 -47.21 33.89
CA VAL A 268 17.37 -48.62 34.07
C VAL A 268 18.61 -49.51 34.29
N VAL A 269 19.71 -49.22 33.59
CA VAL A 269 20.97 -49.96 33.77
C VAL A 269 21.57 -49.70 35.16
N VAL A 270 21.56 -48.44 35.62
CA VAL A 270 22.10 -48.09 36.94
C VAL A 270 21.27 -48.71 38.07
N THR A 271 19.94 -48.74 37.96
CA THR A 271 19.09 -49.37 39.00
C THR A 271 19.27 -50.88 39.05
N LEU A 272 19.45 -51.54 37.89
CA LEU A 272 19.76 -52.98 37.85
C LEU A 272 21.13 -53.29 38.49
N ILE A 273 22.15 -52.47 38.23
CA ILE A 273 23.49 -52.66 38.80
C ILE A 273 23.48 -52.46 40.33
N LEU A 274 22.82 -51.40 40.83
CA LEU A 274 22.69 -51.17 42.27
C LEU A 274 21.86 -52.27 42.96
N GLY A 275 20.81 -52.75 42.31
CA GLY A 275 20.01 -53.87 42.82
C GLY A 275 20.82 -55.16 42.93
N LEU A 276 21.63 -55.46 41.92
CA LEU A 276 22.49 -56.64 41.93
C LEU A 276 23.57 -56.54 43.02
N PHE A 277 24.17 -55.36 43.20
CA PHE A 277 25.19 -55.12 44.20
C PHE A 277 24.65 -55.27 45.63
N THR A 278 23.48 -54.69 45.93
CA THR A 278 22.86 -54.81 47.25
C THR A 278 22.47 -56.26 47.55
N HIS A 279 21.97 -57.01 46.56
CA HIS A 279 21.65 -58.43 46.72
C HIS A 279 22.90 -59.27 47.02
N VAL A 280 24.02 -59.03 46.33
CA VAL A 280 25.30 -59.73 46.58
C VAL A 280 25.86 -59.38 47.95
N LEU A 281 25.81 -58.11 48.35
CA LEU A 281 26.31 -57.66 49.65
C LEU A 281 25.50 -58.30 50.79
N MET A 282 24.18 -58.33 50.68
CA MET A 282 23.31 -58.95 51.69
C MET A 282 23.53 -60.47 51.79
N ASN A 283 23.75 -61.15 50.66
CA ASN A 283 24.09 -62.57 50.64
C ASN A 283 25.48 -62.86 51.28
N SER A 284 26.42 -61.93 51.16
CA SER A 284 27.75 -62.07 51.76
C SER A 284 27.78 -61.86 53.28
N LEU A 285 26.89 -61.02 53.82
CA LEU A 285 26.78 -60.77 55.27
C LEU A 285 26.10 -61.91 56.04
N ILE A 286 25.23 -62.68 55.39
CA ILE A 286 24.58 -63.86 55.99
C ILE A 286 25.59 -65.03 56.15
N ARG A 287 26.74 -64.98 55.47
CA ARG A 287 27.69 -66.09 55.39
C ARG A 287 28.91 -66.01 56.31
N GLN A 288 29.00 -65.04 57.22
CA GLN A 288 30.17 -64.97 58.10
C GLN A 288 30.14 -66.05 59.20
N PRO A 289 31.20 -66.87 59.34
CA PRO A 289 31.32 -67.87 60.40
C PRO A 289 31.70 -67.23 61.75
N SER A 290 31.07 -67.68 62.83
CA SER A 290 31.27 -67.17 64.20
C SER A 290 32.67 -67.49 64.75
N PRO A 291 33.41 -66.51 65.32
CA PRO A 291 34.70 -66.76 65.97
C PRO A 291 34.57 -67.32 67.41
N PRO A 292 35.62 -68.03 67.91
CA PRO A 292 35.56 -68.90 69.09
C PRO A 292 35.76 -68.19 70.45
N ARG A 293 35.33 -68.85 71.54
CA ARG A 293 35.46 -68.43 72.96
C ARG A 293 36.78 -68.92 73.58
N GLU A 294 37.44 -68.04 74.35
CA GLU A 294 38.39 -68.33 75.46
C GLU A 294 38.61 -66.99 76.22
N GLU A 295 38.08 -66.82 77.44
CA GLU A 295 38.63 -67.06 78.81
C GLU A 295 39.53 -65.92 79.36
N PRO A 296 39.44 -65.56 80.67
CA PRO A 296 39.77 -64.23 81.18
C PRO A 296 41.07 -64.15 82.00
N HIS A 297 41.81 -63.04 81.91
CA HIS A 297 42.86 -62.69 82.88
C HIS A 297 42.79 -61.25 83.38
N THR A 298 42.85 -61.18 84.70
CA THR A 298 42.75 -60.09 85.66
C THR A 298 43.95 -59.13 85.67
N SER A 299 43.69 -57.84 85.96
CA SER A 299 44.41 -56.90 86.86
C SER A 299 44.45 -55.48 86.27
N LEU A 300 43.71 -54.53 86.83
CA LEU A 300 43.99 -53.70 88.01
C LEU A 300 44.86 -52.48 87.67
N GLN A 301 44.34 -51.30 88.04
CA GLN A 301 45.04 -50.20 88.74
C GLN A 301 44.99 -48.82 88.06
N ALA A 302 44.30 -47.92 88.77
CA ALA A 302 44.23 -46.46 88.63
C ALA A 302 45.34 -45.80 89.50
N PRO A 303 45.33 -44.49 89.84
CA PRO A 303 45.15 -43.20 89.14
C PRO A 303 46.39 -42.29 89.49
N PRO A 304 46.37 -40.98 89.88
CA PRO A 304 45.46 -39.82 89.67
C PRO A 304 46.15 -38.44 89.36
N ARG A 305 45.31 -37.39 89.22
CA ARG A 305 45.38 -36.03 89.87
C ARG A 305 46.09 -34.81 89.23
N GLN A 306 45.37 -33.68 89.41
CA GLN A 306 45.75 -32.25 89.60
C GLN A 306 46.07 -31.41 88.34
N ALA A 307 45.31 -30.36 87.99
CA ALA A 307 44.99 -29.07 88.64
C ALA A 307 46.09 -28.01 88.48
N SER A 308 45.80 -26.86 87.87
CA SER A 308 46.21 -25.53 88.36
C SER A 308 45.64 -24.38 87.52
N SER A 309 45.26 -23.32 88.24
CA SER A 309 44.67 -22.04 87.87
C SER A 309 45.54 -21.12 86.99
N ALA A 310 44.90 -20.16 86.32
CA ALA A 310 45.31 -18.75 86.38
C ALA A 310 44.16 -17.83 85.89
N ARG A 311 43.88 -16.80 86.70
CA ARG A 311 42.90 -15.70 86.55
C ARG A 311 43.66 -14.40 86.23
N VAL A 312 42.94 -13.29 86.07
CA VAL A 312 43.34 -11.84 85.99
C VAL A 312 43.10 -11.32 84.55
N LEU A 313 42.21 -10.37 84.25
CA LEU A 313 41.44 -9.35 84.99
C LEU A 313 39.93 -9.44 84.72
#